data_AF-A0A9D1YBV4-F1
#
_entry.id   AF-A0A9D1YBV4-F1
#
_cell.length_a   1.000
_cell.length_b   1.000
_cell.length_c   1.000
_cell.angle_alpha   90.00
_cell.angle_beta   90.00
_cell.angle_gamma   90.00
#
_symmetry.space_group_name_H-M   'P 1'
#
loop_
_entity.id
_entity.type
_entity.pdbx_description
1 polymer ?
#
loop_
_entity_poly.entity_id
_entity_poly.type
_entity_poly.pdbx_seq_one_letter_code
_entity_poly.pdbx_strand_id
1 'polypeptide(L)'
;MEKRRIRLDIDGVVCRLITQEDDRYMEDLAKEIGEQLEETRIVSPYITREAAALTAALNYCDEAKKKGRLNALLKDRVEELEVEKELWLEEKAELKKKAEAKPDLALQQRAQQLEQENARLAQATQEAERLSRENSRLSEENESMRKVLQQAQQKLEQRLELRQRLVELEEENRKLREAAGVSQQQKEQRQREAAQRSADLEEKVQQLADLVEEQGELTRETVGSLHQEPEEQAAPQPEAPKDRGISPALDLLERTAQENSAAPALEEEEEEEQPASSRDKKRRKNPLRHEDEYVQEGLVSFFEKK
;
A
#
# COMPACT_ATOMS: atom_id res chain seq x y z
N MET A 1 49.48 -68.79 1.89
CA MET A 1 50.69 -68.25 2.53
C MET A 1 51.89 -68.96 1.97
N GLU A 2 52.81 -68.25 1.34
CA GLU A 2 54.06 -68.82 0.82
C GLU A 2 55.15 -68.77 1.89
N LYS A 3 55.97 -69.83 1.97
CA LYS A 3 57.07 -69.90 2.96
C LYS A 3 58.31 -69.19 2.39
N ARG A 4 58.66 -68.05 2.97
CA ARG A 4 59.83 -67.24 2.59
C ARG A 4 61.04 -67.54 3.48
N ARG A 5 62.24 -67.36 2.94
CA ARG A 5 63.51 -67.46 3.67
C ARG A 5 63.99 -66.06 4.03
N ILE A 6 64.05 -65.76 5.31
CA ILE A 6 64.42 -64.43 5.82
C ILE A 6 65.74 -64.55 6.58
N ARG A 7 66.57 -63.51 6.47
CA ARG A 7 67.82 -63.35 7.21
C ARG A 7 67.63 -62.21 8.21
N LEU A 8 67.64 -62.54 9.50
CA LEU A 8 67.53 -61.59 10.60
C LEU A 8 68.89 -61.46 11.30
N ASP A 9 69.14 -60.33 11.93
CA ASP A 9 70.27 -60.12 12.83
C ASP A 9 69.72 -59.79 14.23
N ILE A 10 70.13 -60.55 15.24
CA ILE A 10 69.68 -60.40 16.63
C ILE A 10 70.93 -60.32 17.49
N ASP A 11 71.19 -59.17 18.13
CA ASP A 11 72.41 -58.93 18.95
C ASP A 11 73.72 -59.28 18.22
N GLY A 12 73.79 -59.14 16.88
CA GLY A 12 74.97 -59.52 16.07
C GLY A 12 75.09 -61.01 15.73
N VAL A 13 74.03 -61.81 15.87
CA VAL A 13 73.96 -63.17 15.32
C VAL A 13 72.96 -63.21 14.17
N VAL A 14 73.47 -63.64 13.02
CA VAL A 14 72.70 -63.78 11.78
C VAL A 14 71.90 -65.08 11.78
N CYS A 15 70.62 -64.98 12.06
CA CYS A 15 69.66 -66.09 11.99
C CYS A 15 69.05 -66.18 10.58
N ARG A 16 68.95 -67.40 10.02
CA ARG A 16 68.20 -67.67 8.77
C ARG A 16 66.97 -68.51 9.09
N LEU A 17 65.79 -67.90 8.97
CA LEU A 17 64.51 -68.53 9.32
C LEU A 17 63.65 -68.77 8.08
N ILE A 18 62.77 -69.76 8.16
CA ILE A 18 61.73 -70.01 7.16
C ILE A 18 60.40 -69.67 7.82
N THR A 19 59.72 -68.64 7.33
CA THR A 19 58.49 -68.10 7.93
C THR A 19 57.42 -67.85 6.88
N GLN A 20 56.17 -67.70 7.35
CA GLN A 20 55.00 -67.32 6.55
C GLN A 20 54.59 -65.87 6.80
N GLU A 21 55.11 -65.25 7.86
CA GLU A 21 54.87 -63.86 8.22
C GLU A 21 55.61 -62.89 7.29
N ASP A 22 55.34 -61.59 7.48
CA ASP A 22 55.98 -60.52 6.73
C ASP A 22 57.37 -60.16 7.27
N ASP A 23 58.26 -59.84 6.33
CA ASP A 23 59.66 -59.51 6.58
C ASP A 23 59.81 -58.37 7.61
N ARG A 24 58.96 -57.33 7.53
CA ARG A 24 58.92 -56.22 8.50
C ARG A 24 58.57 -56.69 9.91
N TYR A 25 57.52 -57.51 10.06
CA TYR A 25 57.11 -58.03 11.37
C TYR A 25 58.22 -58.88 12.00
N MET A 26 58.92 -59.69 11.19
CA MET A 26 60.02 -60.52 11.64
C MET A 26 61.29 -59.71 11.96
N GLU A 27 61.54 -58.61 11.24
CA GLU A 27 62.61 -57.65 11.54
C GLU A 27 62.33 -56.85 12.82
N ASP A 28 61.08 -56.42 13.04
CA ASP A 28 60.70 -55.68 14.25
C ASP A 28 60.73 -56.60 15.48
N LEU A 29 60.24 -57.83 15.38
CA LEU A 29 60.39 -58.85 16.44
C LEU A 29 61.86 -59.17 16.75
N ALA A 30 62.74 -59.15 15.74
CA ALA A 30 64.18 -59.32 15.93
C ALA A 30 64.82 -58.14 16.69
N LYS A 31 64.34 -56.91 16.45
CA LYS A 31 64.74 -55.71 17.22
C LYS A 31 64.25 -55.78 18.65
N GLU A 32 62.96 -56.09 18.89
CA GLU A 32 62.38 -56.24 20.22
C GLU A 32 63.17 -57.25 21.08
N ILE A 33 63.51 -58.41 20.53
CA ILE A 33 64.34 -59.41 21.22
C ILE A 33 65.78 -58.90 21.42
N GLY A 34 66.34 -58.15 20.46
CA GLY A 34 67.66 -57.52 20.58
C GLY A 34 67.73 -56.47 21.69
N GLU A 35 66.70 -55.63 21.82
CA GLU A 35 66.56 -54.62 22.88
C GLU A 35 66.43 -55.30 24.25
N GLN A 36 65.57 -56.32 24.39
CA GLN A 36 65.45 -57.09 25.63
C GLN A 36 66.75 -57.83 26.03
N LEU A 37 67.52 -58.30 25.05
CA LEU A 37 68.85 -58.87 25.25
C LEU A 37 69.85 -57.83 25.77
N GLU A 38 69.84 -56.63 25.19
CA GLU A 38 70.69 -55.52 25.60
C GLU A 38 70.33 -55.03 27.01
N GLU A 39 69.04 -54.81 27.31
CA GLU A 39 68.54 -54.48 28.65
C GLU A 39 68.97 -55.54 29.68
N THR A 40 68.81 -56.83 29.38
CA THR A 40 69.22 -57.93 30.27
C THR A 40 70.73 -57.90 30.54
N ARG A 41 71.55 -57.56 29.53
CA ARG A 41 73.01 -57.42 29.65
C ARG A 41 73.43 -56.15 30.38
N ILE A 42 72.67 -55.05 30.27
CA ILE A 42 72.87 -53.83 31.07
C ILE A 42 72.59 -54.11 32.56
N VAL A 43 71.48 -54.80 32.86
CA VAL A 43 71.10 -55.16 34.24
C VAL A 43 72.04 -56.22 34.83
N SER A 44 72.57 -57.13 34.02
CA SER A 44 73.51 -58.18 34.44
C SER A 44 74.78 -58.23 33.57
N PRO A 45 75.78 -57.34 33.79
CA PRO A 45 76.96 -57.20 32.91
C PRO A 45 77.83 -58.45 32.74
N TYR A 46 77.74 -59.42 33.66
CA TYR A 46 78.50 -60.68 33.64
C TYR A 46 77.70 -61.88 33.09
N ILE A 47 76.47 -61.66 32.61
CA ILE A 47 75.65 -62.73 32.03
C ILE A 47 76.23 -63.19 30.69
N THR A 48 76.22 -64.49 30.42
CA THR A 48 76.53 -64.99 29.08
C THR A 48 75.38 -64.63 28.13
N ARG A 49 75.70 -64.44 26.85
CA ARG A 49 74.69 -64.15 25.81
C ARG A 49 73.58 -65.20 25.75
N GLU A 50 73.93 -66.48 25.93
CA GLU A 50 72.97 -67.58 25.97
C GLU A 50 72.02 -67.48 27.18
N ALA A 51 72.55 -67.13 28.36
CA ALA A 51 71.72 -66.91 29.54
C ALA A 51 70.85 -65.64 29.41
N ALA A 52 71.33 -64.58 28.77
CA ALA A 52 70.49 -63.42 28.42
C ALA A 52 69.35 -63.81 27.47
N ALA A 53 69.62 -64.64 26.46
CA ALA A 53 68.59 -65.12 25.53
C ALA A 53 67.55 -66.01 26.21
N LEU A 54 67.96 -66.86 27.16
CA LEU A 54 67.04 -67.63 27.99
C LEU A 54 66.18 -66.73 28.89
N THR A 55 66.75 -65.68 29.49
CA THR A 55 66.00 -64.69 30.28
C THR A 55 64.99 -63.93 29.41
N ALA A 56 65.37 -63.42 28.24
CA ALA A 56 64.47 -62.75 27.31
C ALA A 56 63.33 -63.69 26.85
N ALA A 57 63.63 -64.94 26.51
CA ALA A 57 62.62 -65.94 26.15
C ALA A 57 61.65 -66.25 27.31
N LEU A 58 62.15 -66.34 28.56
CA LEU A 58 61.32 -66.52 29.75
C LEU A 58 60.41 -65.31 30.01
N ASN A 59 60.94 -64.09 29.87
CA ASN A 59 60.18 -62.84 30.00
C ASN A 59 59.05 -62.79 28.96
N TYR A 60 59.35 -63.06 27.68
CA TYR A 60 58.34 -63.12 26.62
C TYR A 60 57.26 -64.17 26.90
N CYS A 61 57.64 -65.36 27.41
CA CYS A 61 56.69 -66.41 27.80
C CYS A 61 55.81 -66.02 29.00
N ASP A 62 56.32 -65.30 29.99
CA ASP A 62 55.52 -64.79 31.11
C ASP A 62 54.60 -63.64 30.66
N GLU A 63 55.10 -62.72 29.85
CA GLU A 63 54.29 -61.67 29.21
C GLU A 63 53.15 -62.25 28.38
N ALA A 64 53.41 -63.25 27.53
CA ALA A 64 52.38 -63.91 26.75
C ALA A 64 51.30 -64.54 27.65
N LYS A 65 51.68 -65.14 28.79
CA LYS A 65 50.74 -65.67 29.79
C LYS A 65 50.00 -64.59 30.57
N LYS A 66 50.60 -63.42 30.81
CA LYS A 66 49.95 -62.25 31.42
C LYS A 66 48.94 -61.62 30.45
N LYS A 67 49.37 -61.33 29.22
CA LYS A 67 48.55 -60.81 28.11
C LYS A 67 47.38 -61.77 27.79
N GLY A 68 47.62 -63.08 27.77
CA GLY A 68 46.57 -64.09 27.60
C GLY A 68 45.49 -64.06 28.70
N ARG A 69 45.89 -63.95 29.98
CA ARG A 69 44.95 -63.81 31.11
C ARG A 69 44.17 -62.49 31.06
N LEU A 70 44.85 -61.39 30.75
CA LEU A 70 44.22 -60.08 30.60
C LEU A 70 43.23 -60.06 29.43
N ASN A 71 43.55 -60.70 28.31
CA ASN A 71 42.65 -60.84 27.17
C ASN A 71 41.42 -61.73 27.47
N ALA A 72 41.51 -62.67 28.42
CA ALA A 72 40.33 -63.39 28.90
C ALA A 72 39.42 -62.45 29.71
N LEU A 73 39.97 -61.79 30.74
CA LEU A 73 39.23 -60.83 31.56
C LEU A 73 38.59 -59.68 30.76
N LEU A 74 39.26 -59.22 29.70
CA LEU A 74 38.70 -58.20 28.80
C LEU A 74 37.55 -58.73 27.94
N LYS A 75 37.56 -60.03 27.56
CA LYS A 75 36.42 -60.64 26.87
C LYS A 75 35.23 -60.77 27.81
N ASP A 76 35.46 -61.31 29.01
CA ASP A 76 34.43 -61.44 30.05
C ASP A 76 33.77 -60.06 30.31
N ARG A 77 34.56 -58.98 30.43
CA ARG A 77 34.02 -57.62 30.62
C ARG A 77 33.34 -57.04 29.38
N VAL A 78 33.72 -57.43 28.16
CA VAL A 78 33.00 -57.04 26.94
C VAL A 78 31.64 -57.75 26.89
N GLU A 79 31.58 -59.03 27.22
CA GLU A 79 30.33 -59.80 27.31
C GLU A 79 29.38 -59.20 28.38
N GLU A 80 29.91 -58.83 29.56
CA GLU A 80 29.14 -58.08 30.57
C GLU A 80 28.59 -56.75 30.03
N LEU A 81 29.41 -55.95 29.34
CA LEU A 81 29.00 -54.66 28.76
C LEU A 81 27.99 -54.80 27.62
N GLU A 82 28.04 -55.90 26.86
CA GLU A 82 27.05 -56.22 25.85
C GLU A 82 25.69 -56.55 26.49
N VAL A 83 25.67 -57.34 27.56
CA VAL A 83 24.46 -57.62 28.36
C VAL A 83 23.91 -56.34 29.01
N GLU A 84 24.77 -55.52 29.65
CA GLU A 84 24.37 -54.21 30.21
C GLU A 84 23.70 -53.34 29.14
N LYS A 85 24.29 -53.26 27.94
CA LYS A 85 23.76 -52.49 26.79
C LYS A 85 22.42 -53.03 26.30
N GLU A 86 22.21 -54.34 26.25
CA GLU A 86 20.92 -54.93 25.87
C GLU A 86 19.84 -54.56 26.88
N LEU A 87 20.11 -54.69 28.19
CA LEU A 87 19.19 -54.28 29.26
C LEU A 87 18.84 -52.78 29.15
N TRP A 88 19.82 -51.89 28.92
CA TRP A 88 19.57 -50.46 28.71
C TRP A 88 18.70 -50.18 27.47
N LEU A 89 18.79 -50.99 26.42
CA LEU A 89 17.94 -50.88 25.23
C LEU A 89 16.52 -51.36 25.50
N GLU A 90 16.35 -52.44 26.28
CA GLU A 90 15.05 -52.93 26.73
C GLU A 90 14.34 -51.93 27.65
N GLU A 91 15.02 -51.41 28.68
CA GLU A 91 14.49 -50.37 29.58
C GLU A 91 14.09 -49.12 28.79
N LYS A 92 14.92 -48.68 27.84
CA LYS A 92 14.61 -47.55 26.95
C LYS A 92 13.38 -47.82 26.07
N ALA A 93 13.21 -49.06 25.60
CA ALA A 93 12.02 -49.46 24.84
C ALA A 93 10.78 -49.53 25.73
N GLU A 94 10.89 -49.99 26.98
CA GLU A 94 9.80 -49.93 27.95
C GLU A 94 9.41 -48.50 28.30
N LEU A 95 10.37 -47.61 28.55
CA LEU A 95 10.09 -46.20 28.88
C LEU A 95 9.41 -45.48 27.71
N LYS A 96 9.82 -45.77 26.47
CA LYS A 96 9.10 -45.32 25.26
C LYS A 96 7.66 -45.85 25.23
N LYS A 97 7.45 -47.15 25.40
CA LYS A 97 6.10 -47.75 25.48
C LYS A 97 5.27 -47.13 26.61
N LYS A 98 5.87 -46.83 27.76
CA LYS A 98 5.19 -46.18 28.91
C LYS A 98 4.79 -44.73 28.59
N ALA A 99 5.62 -43.98 27.85
CA ALA A 99 5.30 -42.64 27.35
C ALA A 99 4.27 -42.65 26.20
N GLU A 100 4.31 -43.65 25.32
CA GLU A 100 3.33 -43.84 24.24
C GLU A 100 1.97 -44.31 24.77
N ALA A 101 1.95 -45.18 25.78
CA ALA A 101 0.73 -45.71 26.41
C ALA A 101 0.08 -44.74 27.42
N LYS A 102 0.87 -43.81 27.96
CA LYS A 102 0.37 -42.62 28.66
C LYS A 102 0.71 -41.40 27.81
N PRO A 103 0.05 -41.18 26.65
CA PRO A 103 0.13 -39.88 26.02
C PRO A 103 -0.38 -38.89 27.05
N ASP A 104 0.38 -37.83 27.32
CA ASP A 104 0.03 -36.88 28.39
C ASP A 104 -1.33 -36.26 28.09
N LEU A 105 -2.38 -36.80 28.74
CA LEU A 105 -3.76 -36.43 28.48
C LEU A 105 -3.97 -34.94 28.77
N ALA A 106 -3.24 -34.41 29.77
CA ALA A 106 -3.18 -32.99 30.07
C ALA A 106 -2.55 -32.14 28.94
N LEU A 107 -1.51 -32.64 28.26
CA LEU A 107 -0.92 -31.95 27.09
C LEU A 107 -1.87 -32.01 25.89
N GLN A 108 -2.54 -33.14 25.65
CA GLN A 108 -3.54 -33.27 24.58
C GLN A 108 -4.76 -32.37 24.83
N GLN A 109 -5.29 -32.35 26.05
CA GLN A 109 -6.39 -31.45 26.44
C GLN A 109 -5.98 -29.98 26.32
N ARG A 110 -4.77 -29.62 26.75
CA ARG A 110 -4.24 -28.25 26.60
C ARG A 110 -4.04 -27.86 25.14
N ALA A 111 -3.58 -28.78 24.29
CA ALA A 111 -3.48 -28.54 22.85
C ALA A 111 -4.86 -28.29 22.23
N GLN A 112 -5.86 -29.12 22.54
CA GLN A 112 -7.25 -28.94 22.07
C GLN A 112 -7.88 -27.63 22.57
N GLN A 113 -7.59 -27.21 23.81
CA GLN A 113 -8.03 -25.92 24.34
C GLN A 113 -7.41 -24.76 23.55
N LEU A 114 -6.09 -24.80 23.33
CA LEU A 114 -5.38 -23.79 22.54
C LEU A 114 -5.84 -23.75 21.08
N GLU A 115 -6.16 -24.89 20.47
CA GLU A 115 -6.77 -24.96 19.13
C GLU A 115 -8.14 -24.28 19.09
N GLN A 116 -8.99 -24.52 20.09
CA GLN A 116 -10.30 -23.86 20.20
C GLN A 116 -10.18 -22.35 20.45
N GLU A 117 -9.23 -21.92 21.29
CA GLU A 117 -8.95 -20.50 21.55
C GLU A 117 -8.42 -19.81 20.29
N ASN A 118 -7.45 -20.41 19.59
CA ASN A 118 -6.93 -19.91 18.32
C ASN A 118 -8.03 -19.83 17.24
N ALA A 119 -8.93 -20.81 17.16
CA ALA A 119 -10.07 -20.77 16.23
C ALA A 119 -11.03 -19.61 16.55
N ARG A 120 -11.32 -19.35 17.83
CA ARG A 120 -12.14 -18.20 18.26
C ARG A 120 -11.46 -16.86 17.97
N LEU A 121 -10.15 -16.76 18.19
CA LEU A 121 -9.37 -15.55 17.85
C LEU A 121 -9.31 -15.32 16.33
N ALA A 122 -9.21 -16.39 15.53
CA ALA A 122 -9.29 -16.31 14.06
C ALA A 122 -10.68 -15.84 13.58
N GLN A 123 -11.77 -16.25 14.24
CA GLN A 123 -13.12 -15.76 13.95
C GLN A 123 -13.28 -14.29 14.34
N ALA A 124 -12.86 -13.91 15.56
CA ALA A 124 -12.94 -12.53 16.04
C ALA A 124 -12.11 -11.54 15.20
N THR A 125 -10.96 -11.98 14.68
CA THR A 125 -10.15 -11.15 13.75
C THR A 125 -10.80 -11.00 12.38
N GLN A 126 -11.42 -12.05 11.82
CA GLN A 126 -12.22 -11.95 10.60
C GLN A 126 -13.45 -11.04 10.77
N GLU A 127 -14.12 -11.10 11.92
CA GLU A 127 -15.23 -10.18 12.26
C GLU A 127 -14.75 -8.73 12.40
N ALA A 128 -13.61 -8.49 13.06
CA ALA A 128 -13.00 -7.17 13.17
C ALA A 128 -12.57 -6.60 11.81
N GLU A 129 -11.96 -7.40 10.93
CA GLU A 129 -11.67 -6.99 9.55
C GLU A 129 -12.94 -6.65 8.76
N ARG A 130 -13.99 -7.46 8.91
CA ARG A 130 -15.27 -7.22 8.26
C ARG A 130 -15.89 -5.91 8.72
N LEU A 131 -15.97 -5.68 10.04
CA LEU A 131 -16.49 -4.44 10.61
C LEU A 131 -15.62 -3.22 10.25
N SER A 132 -14.31 -3.39 10.10
CA SER A 132 -13.41 -2.34 9.61
C SER A 132 -13.73 -1.95 8.16
N ARG A 133 -13.95 -2.93 7.27
CA ARG A 133 -14.36 -2.70 5.87
C ARG A 133 -15.78 -2.12 5.75
N GLU A 134 -16.70 -2.52 6.63
CA GLU A 134 -18.05 -1.95 6.69
C GLU A 134 -18.01 -0.49 7.18
N ASN A 135 -17.17 -0.17 8.18
CA ASN A 135 -16.96 1.21 8.63
C ASN A 135 -16.26 2.10 7.58
N SER A 136 -15.29 1.59 6.82
CA SER A 136 -14.63 2.39 5.76
C SER A 136 -15.63 2.78 4.67
N ARG A 137 -16.43 1.81 4.18
CA ARG A 137 -17.53 2.05 3.23
C ARG A 137 -18.53 3.06 3.75
N LEU A 138 -18.98 2.93 5.00
CA LEU A 138 -19.89 3.90 5.60
C LEU A 138 -19.23 5.27 5.76
N SER A 139 -17.91 5.37 5.98
CA SER A 139 -17.20 6.64 5.98
C SER A 139 -17.19 7.28 4.59
N GLU A 140 -16.84 6.52 3.55
CA GLU A 140 -16.85 6.95 2.14
C GLU A 140 -18.26 7.41 1.70
N GLU A 141 -19.30 6.66 2.05
CA GLU A 141 -20.70 7.02 1.80
C GLU A 141 -21.07 8.33 2.53
N ASN A 142 -20.74 8.47 3.82
CA ASN A 142 -20.99 9.69 4.58
C ASN A 142 -20.23 10.91 4.01
N GLU A 143 -19.00 10.75 3.55
CA GLU A 143 -18.24 11.80 2.89
C GLU A 143 -18.84 12.19 1.54
N SER A 144 -19.28 11.22 0.74
CA SER A 144 -19.99 11.48 -0.52
C SER A 144 -21.28 12.28 -0.27
N MET A 145 -22.05 11.92 0.75
CA MET A 145 -23.26 12.63 1.16
C MET A 145 -22.96 14.05 1.67
N ARG A 146 -21.87 14.25 2.43
CA ARG A 146 -21.40 15.59 2.83
C ARG A 146 -21.04 16.45 1.62
N LYS A 147 -20.32 15.90 0.64
CA LYS A 147 -19.98 16.59 -0.62
C LYS A 147 -21.25 16.98 -1.41
N VAL A 148 -22.24 16.08 -1.51
CA VAL A 148 -23.54 16.37 -2.14
C VAL A 148 -24.30 17.47 -1.40
N LEU A 149 -24.33 17.45 -0.06
CA LEU A 149 -24.96 18.50 0.75
C LEU A 149 -24.27 19.86 0.56
N GLN A 150 -22.93 19.92 0.53
CA GLN A 150 -22.18 21.14 0.22
C GLN A 150 -22.51 21.69 -1.17
N GLN A 151 -22.56 20.84 -2.20
CA GLN A 151 -22.97 21.25 -3.55
C GLN A 151 -24.42 21.74 -3.59
N ALA A 152 -25.32 21.15 -2.80
CA ALA A 152 -26.70 21.60 -2.68
C ALA A 152 -26.81 22.96 -1.97
N GLN A 153 -25.99 23.22 -0.95
CA GLN A 153 -25.88 24.51 -0.28
C GLN A 153 -25.36 25.60 -1.23
N GLN A 154 -24.26 25.35 -1.95
CA GLN A 154 -23.74 26.28 -2.97
C GLN A 154 -24.78 26.61 -4.06
N LYS A 155 -25.53 25.62 -4.54
CA LYS A 155 -26.64 25.82 -5.49
C LYS A 155 -27.82 26.60 -4.90
N LEU A 156 -28.03 26.52 -3.59
CA LEU A 156 -29.05 27.30 -2.87
C LEU A 156 -28.61 28.77 -2.77
N GLU A 157 -27.35 29.01 -2.39
CA GLU A 157 -26.72 30.33 -2.29
C GLU A 157 -26.77 31.05 -3.65
N GLN A 158 -26.30 30.41 -4.73
CA GLN A 158 -26.40 30.92 -6.10
C GLN A 158 -27.85 31.24 -6.51
N ARG A 159 -28.83 30.42 -6.08
CA ARG A 159 -30.26 30.69 -6.33
C ARG A 159 -30.79 31.88 -5.53
N LEU A 160 -30.26 32.14 -4.33
CA LEU A 160 -30.62 33.31 -3.52
C LEU A 160 -30.00 34.58 -4.11
N GLU A 161 -28.74 34.55 -4.53
CA GLU A 161 -28.06 35.64 -5.25
C GLU A 161 -28.81 35.99 -6.55
N LEU A 162 -29.14 34.99 -7.38
CA LEU A 162 -29.92 35.20 -8.60
C LEU A 162 -31.32 35.77 -8.32
N ARG A 163 -31.96 35.39 -7.21
CA ARG A 163 -33.25 35.98 -6.78
C ARG A 163 -33.11 37.43 -6.36
N GLN A 164 -32.06 37.77 -5.60
CA GLN A 164 -31.76 39.17 -5.25
C GLN A 164 -31.52 39.99 -6.51
N ARG A 165 -30.73 39.48 -7.46
CA ARG A 165 -30.47 40.10 -8.76
C ARG A 165 -31.73 40.30 -9.59
N LEU A 166 -32.67 39.35 -9.57
CA LEU A 166 -33.97 39.50 -10.23
C LEU A 166 -34.80 40.62 -9.60
N VAL A 167 -34.84 40.73 -8.27
CA VAL A 167 -35.53 41.84 -7.58
C VAL A 167 -34.89 43.19 -7.90
N GLU A 168 -33.56 43.29 -7.90
CA GLU A 168 -32.83 44.50 -8.33
C GLU A 168 -33.23 44.90 -9.76
N LEU A 169 -33.21 43.95 -10.71
CA LEU A 169 -33.58 44.19 -12.10
C LEU A 169 -35.08 44.49 -12.29
N GLU A 170 -35.96 43.92 -11.49
CA GLU A 170 -37.39 44.24 -11.48
C GLU A 170 -37.64 45.67 -10.97
N GLU A 171 -36.94 46.09 -9.91
CA GLU A 171 -36.97 47.47 -9.44
C GLU A 171 -36.41 48.46 -10.46
N GLU A 172 -35.29 48.15 -11.12
CA GLU A 172 -34.72 48.96 -12.19
C GLU A 172 -35.69 49.08 -13.37
N ASN A 173 -36.26 47.97 -13.83
CA ASN A 173 -37.29 47.97 -14.89
C ASN A 173 -38.52 48.78 -14.49
N ARG A 174 -38.94 48.72 -13.22
CA ARG A 174 -40.04 49.53 -12.70
C ARG A 174 -39.70 51.01 -12.72
N LYS A 175 -38.53 51.41 -12.21
CA LYS A 175 -38.04 52.80 -12.23
C LYS A 175 -37.95 53.34 -13.67
N LEU A 176 -37.48 52.51 -14.62
CA LEU A 176 -37.42 52.85 -16.05
C LEU A 176 -38.82 53.01 -16.67
N ARG A 177 -39.79 52.15 -16.32
CA ARG A 177 -41.19 52.29 -16.77
C ARG A 177 -41.87 53.54 -16.20
N GLU A 178 -41.65 53.83 -14.92
CA GLU A 178 -42.15 55.05 -14.27
C GLU A 178 -41.54 56.30 -14.93
N ALA A 179 -40.22 56.32 -15.18
CA ALA A 179 -39.55 57.39 -15.91
C ALA A 179 -40.04 57.55 -17.37
N ALA A 180 -40.28 56.45 -18.08
CA ALA A 180 -40.85 56.46 -19.42
C ALA A 180 -42.29 57.00 -19.43
N GLY A 181 -43.12 56.61 -18.45
CA GLY A 181 -44.47 57.11 -18.25
C GLY A 181 -44.50 58.61 -17.95
N VAL A 182 -43.63 59.10 -17.07
CA VAL A 182 -43.47 60.54 -16.79
C VAL A 182 -42.99 61.29 -18.04
N SER A 183 -42.04 60.74 -18.80
CA SER A 183 -41.58 61.33 -20.07
C SER A 183 -42.72 61.41 -21.10
N GLN A 184 -43.56 60.38 -21.17
CA GLN A 184 -44.73 60.36 -22.06
C GLN A 184 -45.80 61.37 -21.61
N GLN A 185 -46.11 61.44 -20.32
CA GLN A 185 -47.02 62.46 -19.77
C GLN A 185 -46.51 63.88 -20.03
N GLN A 186 -45.21 64.14 -19.90
CA GLN A 186 -44.61 65.44 -20.26
C GLN A 186 -44.72 65.74 -21.76
N LYS A 187 -44.58 64.73 -22.64
CA LYS A 187 -44.81 64.90 -24.09
C LYS A 187 -46.28 65.21 -24.39
N GLU A 188 -47.22 64.49 -23.78
CA GLU A 188 -48.66 64.72 -23.93
C GLU A 188 -49.09 66.08 -23.37
N GLN A 189 -48.55 66.51 -22.23
CA GLN A 189 -48.76 67.85 -21.67
C GLN A 189 -48.23 68.93 -22.61
N ARG A 190 -47.00 68.79 -23.14
CA ARG A 190 -46.46 69.73 -24.14
C ARG A 190 -47.28 69.75 -25.43
N GLN A 191 -47.84 68.61 -25.86
CA GLN A 191 -48.75 68.55 -27.00
C GLN A 191 -50.09 69.24 -26.70
N ARG A 192 -50.65 69.10 -25.49
CA ARG A 192 -51.86 69.82 -25.06
C ARG A 192 -51.62 71.31 -24.91
N GLU A 193 -50.49 71.73 -24.33
CA GLU A 193 -50.09 73.15 -24.30
C GLU A 193 -49.87 73.71 -25.71
N ALA A 194 -49.29 72.93 -26.62
CA ALA A 194 -49.14 73.34 -28.02
C ALA A 194 -50.49 73.45 -28.73
N ALA A 195 -51.42 72.53 -28.48
CA ALA A 195 -52.78 72.53 -29.03
C ALA A 195 -53.65 73.66 -28.43
N GLN A 196 -53.47 73.98 -27.14
CA GLN A 196 -54.09 75.15 -26.51
C GLN A 196 -53.52 76.43 -27.10
N ARG A 197 -52.19 76.54 -27.26
CA ARG A 197 -51.57 77.70 -27.92
C ARG A 197 -51.99 77.82 -29.39
N SER A 198 -52.20 76.73 -30.12
CA SER A 198 -52.75 76.81 -31.48
C SER A 198 -54.22 77.23 -31.48
N ALA A 199 -55.05 76.72 -30.56
CA ALA A 199 -56.43 77.18 -30.39
C ALA A 199 -56.51 78.66 -29.98
N ASP A 200 -55.70 79.12 -29.01
CA ASP A 200 -55.59 80.54 -28.61
C ASP A 200 -55.12 81.43 -29.77
N LEU A 201 -54.30 80.88 -30.68
CA LEU A 201 -53.86 81.57 -31.90
C LEU A 201 -54.96 81.57 -32.96
N GLU A 202 -55.72 80.47 -33.11
CA GLU A 202 -56.88 80.38 -33.99
C GLU A 202 -58.01 81.33 -33.54
N GLU A 203 -58.32 81.41 -32.24
CA GLU A 203 -59.26 82.39 -31.68
C GLU A 203 -58.77 83.83 -31.89
N LYS A 204 -57.46 84.10 -31.76
CA LYS A 204 -56.90 85.43 -32.07
C LYS A 204 -56.93 85.73 -33.57
N VAL A 205 -56.74 84.74 -34.42
CA VAL A 205 -56.88 84.88 -35.88
C VAL A 205 -58.35 85.11 -36.25
N GLN A 206 -59.30 84.47 -35.57
CA GLN A 206 -60.73 84.74 -35.70
C GLN A 206 -61.07 86.15 -35.22
N GLN A 207 -60.65 86.56 -34.03
CA GLN A 207 -60.85 87.93 -33.53
C GLN A 207 -60.22 88.99 -34.44
N LEU A 208 -59.06 88.70 -35.05
CA LEU A 208 -58.45 89.57 -36.06
C LEU A 208 -59.23 89.55 -37.39
N ALA A 209 -59.84 88.41 -37.77
CA ALA A 209 -60.72 88.31 -38.93
C ALA A 209 -62.03 89.08 -38.69
N ASP A 210 -62.65 88.95 -37.51
CA ASP A 210 -63.85 89.68 -37.09
C ASP A 210 -63.57 91.18 -37.02
N LEU A 211 -62.41 91.62 -36.50
CA LEU A 211 -61.98 93.02 -36.55
C LEU A 211 -61.71 93.51 -37.98
N VAL A 212 -61.29 92.62 -38.89
CA VAL A 212 -61.17 92.90 -40.33
C VAL A 212 -62.52 92.90 -41.03
N GLU A 213 -63.52 92.16 -40.56
CA GLU A 213 -64.91 92.25 -41.00
C GLU A 213 -65.57 93.52 -40.46
N GLU A 214 -65.39 93.91 -39.19
CA GLU A 214 -65.87 95.20 -38.64
C GLU A 214 -65.20 96.40 -39.34
N GLN A 215 -63.88 96.37 -39.57
CA GLN A 215 -63.23 97.36 -40.43
C GLN A 215 -63.67 97.25 -41.89
N GLY A 216 -64.03 96.06 -42.36
CA GLY A 216 -64.64 95.79 -43.65
C GLY A 216 -66.03 96.40 -43.78
N GLU A 217 -66.83 96.42 -42.72
CA GLU A 217 -68.16 97.04 -42.67
C GLU A 217 -68.06 98.56 -42.56
N LEU A 218 -67.15 99.08 -41.72
CA LEU A 218 -66.80 100.51 -41.67
C LEU A 218 -66.22 101.05 -43.00
N THR A 219 -65.57 100.21 -43.80
CA THR A 219 -65.11 100.57 -45.16
C THR A 219 -66.15 100.30 -46.26
N ARG A 220 -67.08 99.36 -46.07
CA ARG A 220 -68.23 99.12 -46.98
C ARG A 220 -69.28 100.23 -46.94
N GLU A 221 -69.48 100.90 -45.80
CA GLU A 221 -70.40 102.04 -45.72
C GLU A 221 -69.84 103.36 -46.28
N THR A 222 -68.52 103.46 -46.52
CA THR A 222 -67.87 104.74 -46.88
C THR A 222 -67.36 104.88 -48.32
N VAL A 223 -67.15 103.79 -49.08
CA VAL A 223 -66.81 103.89 -50.52
C VAL A 223 -67.54 102.85 -51.36
N GLY A 224 -68.64 103.27 -51.98
CA GLY A 224 -69.18 102.60 -53.16
C GLY A 224 -68.47 103.03 -54.44
N SER A 225 -68.18 102.07 -55.31
CA SER A 225 -67.68 102.22 -56.70
C SER A 225 -66.17 102.43 -56.90
N LEU A 226 -65.46 101.37 -57.31
CA LEU A 226 -64.94 101.18 -58.69
C LEU A 226 -63.88 100.05 -58.73
N HIS A 227 -64.03 99.16 -59.73
CA HIS A 227 -63.00 98.48 -60.56
C HIS A 227 -61.69 97.93 -59.88
N GLN A 228 -61.09 96.80 -60.29
CA GLN A 228 -61.14 96.05 -61.55
C GLN A 228 -60.49 94.65 -61.34
N GLU A 229 -60.92 93.64 -62.09
CA GLU A 229 -60.12 92.46 -62.46
C GLU A 229 -58.86 92.91 -63.28
N PRO A 230 -57.72 92.17 -63.34
CA PRO A 230 -57.75 90.77 -63.81
C PRO A 230 -56.65 89.76 -63.38
N GLU A 231 -56.97 88.50 -63.67
CA GLU A 231 -56.15 87.43 -64.30
C GLU A 231 -54.87 86.83 -63.66
N GLU A 232 -54.88 85.49 -63.68
CA GLU A 232 -53.74 84.55 -63.84
C GLU A 232 -52.69 84.43 -62.71
N GLN A 233 -52.18 83.24 -62.36
CA GLN A 233 -51.94 82.06 -63.22
C GLN A 233 -51.81 80.73 -62.43
N ALA A 234 -52.11 79.62 -63.12
CA ALA A 234 -51.56 78.26 -62.93
C ALA A 234 -51.85 77.41 -61.67
N ALA A 235 -52.55 76.31 -61.94
CA ALA A 235 -52.64 75.02 -61.24
C ALA A 235 -51.25 74.33 -61.02
N PRO A 236 -51.10 73.16 -60.33
CA PRO A 236 -52.16 72.17 -60.11
C PRO A 236 -52.18 71.36 -58.80
N GLN A 237 -53.23 70.54 -58.68
CA GLN A 237 -53.29 69.26 -57.94
C GLN A 237 -52.30 68.22 -58.57
N PRO A 238 -52.21 66.90 -58.23
CA PRO A 238 -53.23 66.09 -57.54
C PRO A 238 -52.75 64.87 -56.70
N GLU A 239 -53.77 64.09 -56.32
CA GLU A 239 -53.78 62.65 -55.98
C GLU A 239 -53.37 62.18 -54.57
N ALA A 240 -54.39 61.67 -53.86
CA ALA A 240 -54.24 60.48 -53.02
C ALA A 240 -54.09 59.24 -53.94
N PRO A 241 -53.55 58.11 -53.45
CA PRO A 241 -54.51 57.12 -52.95
C PRO A 241 -54.04 56.27 -51.75
N LYS A 242 -54.99 55.42 -51.33
CA LYS A 242 -54.90 54.37 -50.31
C LYS A 242 -54.16 53.13 -50.84
N ASP A 243 -53.74 52.28 -49.90
CA ASP A 243 -53.78 50.79 -49.88
C ASP A 243 -52.46 50.24 -49.30
N ARG A 244 -52.32 49.08 -48.65
CA ARG A 244 -53.13 47.97 -48.07
C ARG A 244 -52.06 46.99 -47.50
N GLY A 245 -52.48 45.96 -46.75
CA GLY A 245 -51.58 44.90 -46.24
C GLY A 245 -51.28 45.12 -44.75
N ILE A 246 -51.97 44.51 -43.79
CA ILE A 246 -52.29 43.08 -43.62
C ILE A 246 -51.00 42.25 -43.47
N SER A 247 -50.73 41.87 -42.22
CA SER A 247 -49.78 40.87 -41.69
C SER A 247 -50.03 39.44 -42.29
N PRO A 248 -49.39 38.30 -41.89
CA PRO A 248 -48.63 38.03 -40.67
C PRO A 248 -47.45 36.99 -40.78
N ALA A 249 -46.98 36.55 -39.60
CA ALA A 249 -46.51 35.20 -39.24
C ALA A 249 -45.11 34.67 -39.68
N LEU A 250 -44.39 34.24 -38.63
CA LEU A 250 -43.47 33.09 -38.53
C LEU A 250 -43.49 32.07 -39.69
N ASP A 251 -42.32 31.62 -40.15
CA ASP A 251 -41.66 30.42 -39.59
C ASP A 251 -40.24 30.19 -40.13
N LEU A 252 -39.38 29.52 -39.35
CA LEU A 252 -38.64 28.30 -39.73
C LEU A 252 -37.43 28.00 -38.82
N LEU A 253 -37.45 26.79 -38.26
CA LEU A 253 -36.36 26.10 -37.59
C LEU A 253 -35.62 25.16 -38.57
N GLU A 254 -34.48 24.61 -38.14
CA GLU A 254 -33.74 23.49 -38.77
C GLU A 254 -33.06 23.79 -40.15
N ARG A 255 -31.96 23.14 -40.57
CA ARG A 255 -31.20 22.00 -40.01
C ARG A 255 -29.75 21.95 -40.54
N THR A 256 -28.96 21.10 -39.87
CA THR A 256 -27.63 20.49 -40.18
C THR A 256 -26.42 21.22 -39.60
N ALA A 257 -25.62 20.68 -38.66
CA ALA A 257 -25.14 19.33 -38.29
C ALA A 257 -23.79 18.94 -38.95
N GLN A 258 -22.93 18.28 -38.15
CA GLN A 258 -21.59 17.74 -38.48
C GLN A 258 -20.50 18.82 -38.70
N GLU A 259 -19.20 18.66 -38.41
CA GLU A 259 -18.37 17.76 -37.56
C GLU A 259 -17.01 18.50 -37.34
N ASN A 260 -16.06 18.16 -36.46
CA ASN A 260 -15.84 16.93 -35.69
C ASN A 260 -15.11 17.16 -34.34
N SER A 261 -14.82 16.04 -33.68
CA SER A 261 -14.09 15.70 -32.45
C SER A 261 -12.55 15.85 -32.46
N ALA A 262 -11.93 16.06 -31.27
CA ALA A 262 -10.60 15.57 -30.88
C ALA A 262 -10.33 15.71 -29.36
N ALA A 263 -9.62 14.72 -28.79
CA ALA A 263 -9.25 14.48 -27.38
C ALA A 263 -8.24 15.52 -26.78
N PRO A 264 -7.83 15.47 -25.48
CA PRO A 264 -7.35 14.32 -24.66
C PRO A 264 -8.19 14.07 -23.38
N ALA A 265 -8.14 12.95 -22.63
CA ALA A 265 -7.20 11.84 -22.40
C ALA A 265 -6.35 11.92 -21.10
N LEU A 266 -6.84 11.15 -20.11
CA LEU A 266 -6.15 10.46 -19.01
C LEU A 266 -5.76 11.17 -17.69
N GLU A 267 -5.84 10.33 -16.65
CA GLU A 267 -5.58 10.52 -15.23
C GLU A 267 -4.07 10.34 -14.91
N GLU A 268 -3.59 10.87 -13.78
CA GLU A 268 -2.87 10.09 -12.73
C GLU A 268 -2.52 10.98 -11.52
N GLU A 269 -2.13 10.34 -10.42
CA GLU A 269 -2.09 10.88 -9.05
C GLU A 269 -0.70 11.38 -8.58
N GLU A 270 -0.75 12.22 -7.54
CA GLU A 270 0.13 12.35 -6.35
C GLU A 270 1.68 12.19 -6.35
N GLU A 271 2.27 13.13 -5.59
CA GLU A 271 3.38 13.04 -4.62
C GLU A 271 4.87 12.75 -5.01
N GLU A 272 5.68 13.72 -4.57
CA GLU A 272 6.92 13.67 -3.77
C GLU A 272 8.11 12.70 -4.01
N GLU A 273 9.29 13.33 -3.95
CA GLU A 273 10.59 12.87 -3.43
C GLU A 273 11.20 11.50 -3.82
N GLN A 274 12.34 11.58 -4.51
CA GLN A 274 13.41 10.58 -4.42
C GLN A 274 14.43 11.02 -3.36
N PRO A 275 15.07 10.08 -2.64
CA PRO A 275 16.43 9.76 -3.12
C PRO A 275 16.86 8.28 -3.06
N ALA A 276 17.68 7.94 -4.05
CA ALA A 276 18.83 7.01 -4.04
C ALA A 276 18.80 5.73 -3.17
N SER A 277 18.82 4.59 -3.86
CA SER A 277 19.06 3.26 -3.31
C SER A 277 20.44 3.07 -2.68
N SER A 278 20.49 2.51 -1.46
CA SER A 278 21.67 1.77 -0.97
C SER A 278 21.28 0.32 -0.62
N ARG A 279 21.83 -0.64 -1.37
CA ARG A 279 21.72 -2.07 -1.05
C ARG A 279 22.85 -2.46 -0.10
N ASP A 280 22.55 -2.84 1.15
CA ASP A 280 23.40 -3.81 1.84
C ASP A 280 22.74 -4.62 2.99
N LYS A 281 22.86 -5.96 2.86
CA LYS A 281 22.89 -7.00 3.91
C LYS A 281 21.90 -6.94 5.11
N LYS A 282 20.67 -7.42 4.90
CA LYS A 282 19.88 -8.03 6.01
C LYS A 282 20.54 -9.35 6.45
N ARG A 283 21.26 -9.35 7.58
CA ARG A 283 21.80 -10.57 8.21
C ARG A 283 20.64 -11.40 8.76
N ARG A 284 20.43 -12.61 8.24
CA ARG A 284 19.53 -13.61 8.86
C ARG A 284 20.08 -13.97 10.24
N LYS A 285 19.40 -13.57 11.33
CA LYS A 285 19.64 -14.12 12.66
C LYS A 285 18.84 -15.41 12.83
N ASN A 286 19.46 -16.42 13.44
CA ASN A 286 18.86 -17.74 13.66
C ASN A 286 17.88 -17.67 14.85
N PRO A 287 16.59 -18.04 14.72
CA PRO A 287 15.61 -17.95 15.81
C PRO A 287 15.82 -18.97 16.93
N LEU A 288 16.79 -19.89 16.81
CA LEU A 288 17.11 -20.90 17.83
C LEU A 288 18.24 -20.50 18.79
N ARG A 289 18.59 -19.20 18.87
CA ARG A 289 19.51 -18.72 19.90
C ARG A 289 18.73 -18.38 21.17
N HIS A 290 18.51 -19.38 22.02
CA HIS A 290 18.19 -19.16 23.41
C HIS A 290 19.35 -18.37 24.05
N GLU A 291 19.13 -17.09 24.29
CA GLU A 291 19.87 -16.32 25.28
C GLU A 291 19.14 -16.55 26.59
N ASP A 292 19.55 -17.59 27.31
CA ASP A 292 18.99 -17.90 28.62
C ASP A 292 19.45 -16.84 29.63
N GLU A 293 18.63 -15.80 29.79
CA GLU A 293 18.60 -14.97 30.99
C GLU A 293 18.17 -15.85 32.17
N TYR A 294 19.10 -16.64 32.70
CA TYR A 294 18.93 -17.31 33.97
C TYR A 294 18.92 -16.27 35.09
N VAL A 295 17.74 -15.72 35.34
CA VAL A 295 17.35 -15.14 36.62
C VAL A 295 17.45 -16.26 37.66
N GLN A 296 18.63 -16.37 38.29
CA GLN A 296 18.88 -17.31 39.38
C GLN A 296 18.24 -16.82 40.67
N GLU A 297 16.92 -16.94 40.77
CA GLU A 297 16.24 -16.91 42.05
C GLU A 297 16.44 -18.25 42.78
N GLY A 298 17.19 -18.22 43.89
CA GLY A 298 16.88 -19.07 45.04
C GLY A 298 17.44 -20.50 45.11
N LEU A 299 18.70 -20.74 44.72
CA LEU A 299 19.41 -21.98 45.10
C LEU A 299 20.65 -21.68 45.96
N VAL A 300 20.57 -22.09 47.24
CA VAL A 300 21.60 -21.90 48.26
C VAL A 300 22.81 -22.80 47.96
N SER A 301 24.01 -22.21 47.87
CA SER A 301 25.26 -22.98 47.78
C SER A 301 25.56 -23.64 49.11
N PHE A 302 25.52 -24.98 49.15
CA PHE A 302 25.85 -25.79 50.33
C PHE A 302 27.33 -26.23 50.40
N PHE A 303 28.22 -25.58 49.62
CA PHE A 303 29.64 -25.94 49.54
C PHE A 303 30.59 -24.74 49.63
N GLU A 304 30.60 -24.07 50.79
CA GLU A 304 31.84 -23.45 51.30
C GLU A 304 32.23 -24.12 52.62
N LYS A 305 33.24 -24.99 52.52
CA LYS A 305 34.03 -25.48 53.65
C LYS A 305 35.48 -25.07 53.42
N LYS A 306 35.93 -24.01 54.10
CA LYS A 306 37.23 -23.90 54.79
C LYS A 306 37.36 -22.57 55.51
#